data_AF-A0A067L9K3-F1
#
_entry.id   AF-A0A067L9K3-F1
#
_cell.length_a   1.000
_cell.length_b   1.000
_cell.length_c   1.000
_cell.angle_alpha   90.00
_cell.angle_beta   90.00
_cell.angle_gamma   90.00
#
_symmetry.space_group_name_H-M   'P 1'
#
loop_
_entity.id
_entity.type
_entity.pdbx_description
1 polymer ?
#
loop_
_entity_poly.entity_id
_entity_poly.type
_entity_poly.pdbx_seq_one_letter_code
_entity_poly.pdbx_strand_id
1 'polypeptide(L)'
;MIPYYLESIAIGSSGAIDRGAFVSASAGNGGPNGLTVTKIAPCVTTVGAGTLDRDFPANVKLGNGKVIPGMSVYGGPGLQVNCIP
;
A
#
# COMPACT_ATOMS: atom_id res chain seq x y z
N MET A 1 -3.28 15.25 14.27
CA MET A 1 -2.67 14.19 15.12
C MET A 1 -3.48 14.12 16.41
N ILE A 2 -3.86 12.92 16.84
CA ILE A 2 -4.60 12.73 18.10
C ILE A 2 -3.64 12.23 19.20
N PRO A 3 -3.86 12.58 20.49
CA PRO A 3 -3.04 12.08 21.60
C PRO A 3 -3.12 10.55 21.74
N TYR A 4 -2.04 9.91 22.20
CA TYR A 4 -1.96 8.45 22.30
C TYR A 4 -3.05 7.80 23.15
N TYR A 5 -3.50 8.45 24.23
CA TYR A 5 -4.55 7.93 25.10
C TYR A 5 -5.96 7.96 24.48
N LEU A 6 -6.11 8.52 23.28
CA LEU A 6 -7.34 8.46 22.47
C LEU A 6 -7.17 7.65 21.19
N GLU A 7 -5.97 7.12 20.95
CA GLU A 7 -5.63 6.38 19.73
C GLU A 7 -5.68 4.90 20.05
N SER A 8 -6.58 4.17 19.40
CA SER A 8 -6.88 2.78 19.74
C SER A 8 -5.70 1.85 19.46
N ILE A 9 -4.90 2.11 18.43
CA ILE A 9 -3.70 1.32 18.13
C ILE A 9 -2.68 1.55 19.24
N ALA A 10 -2.43 2.77 19.71
CA ALA A 10 -1.49 3.07 20.78
C ALA A 10 -1.89 2.40 22.11
N ILE A 11 -3.16 2.48 22.50
CA ILE A 11 -3.67 1.82 23.71
C ILE A 11 -3.50 0.31 23.62
N GLY A 12 -3.95 -0.30 22.52
CA GLY A 12 -3.84 -1.75 22.33
C GLY A 12 -2.40 -2.24 22.25
N SER A 13 -1.53 -1.47 21.60
CA SER A 13 -0.13 -1.84 21.40
C SER A 13 0.69 -1.77 22.68
N SER A 14 0.38 -0.81 23.57
CA SER A 14 1.00 -0.77 24.91
C SER A 14 0.75 -2.07 25.67
N GLY A 15 -0.52 -2.50 25.76
CA GLY A 15 -0.86 -3.73 26.48
C GLY A 15 -0.33 -5.00 25.80
N ALA A 16 -0.14 -5.00 24.47
CA ALA A 16 0.50 -6.10 23.76
C ALA A 16 1.99 -6.21 24.10
N ILE A 17 2.71 -5.08 24.08
CA ILE A 17 4.14 -5.04 24.45
C ILE A 17 4.35 -5.46 25.90
N ASP A 18 3.49 -5.06 26.83
CA ASP A 18 3.56 -5.47 28.24
C ASP A 18 3.47 -7.00 28.42
N ARG A 19 2.93 -7.71 27.43
CA ARG A 19 2.81 -9.18 27.40
C ARG A 19 3.83 -9.84 26.47
N GLY A 20 4.84 -9.10 26.02
CA GLY A 20 5.88 -9.61 25.12
C GLY A 20 5.41 -9.85 23.69
N ALA A 21 4.28 -9.29 23.28
CA ALA A 21 3.80 -9.36 21.90
C ALA A 21 4.29 -8.16 21.08
N PHE A 22 4.95 -8.45 19.96
CA PHE A 22 5.42 -7.43 19.02
C PHE A 22 4.27 -6.85 18.20
N VAL A 23 4.28 -5.53 17.98
CA VAL A 23 3.28 -4.84 17.18
C VAL A 23 3.92 -4.10 16.00
N SER A 24 3.39 -4.39 14.81
CA SER A 24 3.71 -3.74 13.56
C SER A 24 2.46 -3.13 12.95
N ALA A 25 2.54 -1.87 12.51
CA ALA A 25 1.46 -1.18 11.82
C ALA A 25 1.98 -0.35 10.65
N SER A 26 1.18 -0.20 9.59
CA SER A 26 1.56 0.60 8.42
C SER A 26 1.64 2.09 8.75
N ALA A 27 2.60 2.80 8.17
CA ALA A 27 2.72 4.27 8.28
C ALA A 27 1.47 5.00 7.76
N GLY A 28 0.77 4.39 6.81
CA GLY A 28 -0.37 4.95 6.07
C GLY A 28 0.02 5.34 4.65
N ASN A 29 -0.98 5.56 3.80
CA ASN A 29 -0.80 5.84 2.37
C ASN A 29 -1.03 7.32 2.01
N GLY A 30 -0.92 8.22 3.01
CA GLY A 30 -1.20 9.65 2.86
C GLY A 30 -0.01 10.49 2.35
N GLY A 31 1.11 9.86 1.97
CA GLY A 31 2.26 10.54 1.39
C GLY A 31 1.98 11.17 0.01
N PRO A 32 2.99 11.75 -0.67
CA PRO A 32 4.43 11.74 -0.34
C PRO A 32 4.89 12.90 0.55
N ASN A 33 3.99 13.81 0.93
CA ASN A 33 4.32 14.98 1.75
C ASN A 33 4.78 14.56 3.16
N GLY A 34 5.66 15.38 3.74
CA GLY A 34 6.10 15.20 5.13
C GLY A 34 4.93 15.28 6.13
N LEU A 35 5.14 14.69 7.33
CA LEU A 35 4.18 14.72 8.45
C LEU A 35 2.82 14.04 8.16
N THR A 36 2.78 13.07 7.23
CA THR A 36 1.58 12.31 6.86
C THR A 36 1.46 10.94 7.55
N VAL A 37 2.47 10.54 8.34
CA VAL A 37 2.49 9.27 9.08
C VAL A 37 1.49 9.30 10.24
N THR A 38 0.78 8.18 10.47
CA THR A 38 -0.38 8.14 11.38
C THR A 38 -0.21 7.28 12.63
N LYS A 39 0.65 6.26 12.65
CA LYS A 39 0.78 5.28 13.76
C LYS A 39 2.10 5.46 14.51
N ILE A 40 2.33 6.63 15.10
CA ILE A 40 3.65 7.04 15.62
C ILE A 40 3.90 6.72 17.10
N ALA A 41 3.05 5.91 17.73
CA ALA A 41 3.22 5.56 19.15
C ALA A 41 4.53 4.77 19.34
N PRO A 42 5.33 5.04 20.40
CA PRO A 42 6.60 4.34 20.61
C PRO A 42 6.47 2.82 20.76
N CYS A 43 5.28 2.35 21.20
CA CYS A 43 4.93 0.94 21.31
C CYS A 43 4.56 0.27 19.97
N VAL A 44 4.80 0.93 18.84
CA VAL A 44 4.43 0.44 17.51
C VAL A 44 5.63 0.54 16.57
N THR A 45 5.98 -0.57 15.93
CA THR A 45 6.89 -0.52 14.78
C THR A 45 6.12 0.00 13.57
N THR A 46 6.45 1.21 13.12
CA THR A 46 5.81 1.86 11.99
C THR A 46 6.47 1.47 10.68
N VAL A 47 5.74 0.83 9.77
CA VAL A 47 6.28 0.24 8.54
C VAL A 47 5.89 1.06 7.31
N GLY A 48 6.89 1.53 6.56
CA GLY A 48 6.71 2.18 5.25
C GLY A 48 6.55 1.17 4.11
N ALA A 49 6.08 1.66 2.95
CA ALA A 49 5.98 0.85 1.74
C ALA A 49 7.14 1.17 0.78
N GLY A 50 7.75 0.13 0.22
CA GLY A 50 8.76 0.21 -0.83
C GLY A 50 8.39 -0.69 -2.01
N THR A 51 8.97 -0.41 -3.18
CA THR A 51 8.79 -1.24 -4.37
C THR A 51 9.78 -2.42 -4.39
N LEU A 52 9.41 -3.48 -5.09
CA LEU A 52 10.30 -4.59 -5.42
C LEU A 52 10.84 -4.40 -6.85
N ASP A 53 11.76 -5.26 -7.27
CA ASP A 53 12.29 -5.34 -8.63
C ASP A 53 11.33 -6.01 -9.64
N ARG A 54 10.08 -6.30 -9.23
CA ARG A 54 9.04 -6.94 -10.04
C ARG A 54 7.96 -5.94 -10.44
N ASP A 55 7.59 -5.98 -11.72
CA ASP A 55 6.40 -5.33 -12.29
C ASP A 55 5.38 -6.34 -12.84
N PHE A 56 4.17 -5.85 -13.18
CA PHE A 56 3.10 -6.63 -13.83
C PHE A 56 2.73 -6.02 -15.20
N PRO A 57 3.50 -6.31 -16.27
CA PRO A 57 3.31 -5.65 -17.57
C PRO A 57 1.96 -5.94 -18.21
N ALA A 58 1.32 -4.88 -18.70
CA ALA A 58 0.04 -4.94 -19.42
C ALA A 58 0.07 -3.93 -20.58
N ASN A 59 0.66 -4.35 -21.70
CA ASN A 59 0.85 -3.50 -22.87
C ASN A 59 -0.46 -3.29 -23.63
N VAL A 60 -0.76 -2.05 -23.99
CA VAL A 60 -1.93 -1.67 -24.80
C VAL A 60 -1.52 -1.58 -26.27
N LYS A 61 -2.18 -2.36 -27.13
CA LYS A 61 -2.05 -2.23 -28.59
C LYS A 61 -3.21 -1.41 -29.14
N LEU A 62 -2.89 -0.27 -29.74
CA LEU A 62 -3.84 0.63 -30.38
C LEU A 62 -4.21 0.12 -31.79
N GLY A 63 -5.34 0.58 -32.33
CA GLY A 63 -5.80 0.22 -33.68
C GLY A 63 -4.84 0.65 -34.81
N ASN A 64 -3.99 1.66 -34.56
CA ASN A 64 -2.92 2.07 -35.48
C ASN A 64 -1.63 1.23 -35.36
N GLY A 65 -1.66 0.14 -34.58
CA GLY A 65 -0.52 -0.76 -34.38
C GLY A 65 0.49 -0.30 -33.33
N LYS A 66 0.36 0.91 -32.77
CA LYS A 66 1.24 1.39 -31.70
C LYS A 66 1.02 0.57 -30.42
N VAL A 67 2.11 0.12 -29.82
CA VAL A 67 2.11 -0.56 -28.51
C VAL A 67 2.57 0.43 -27.44
N ILE A 68 1.78 0.58 -26.39
CA ILE A 68 2.08 1.43 -25.23
C ILE A 68 2.35 0.49 -24.04
N PRO A 69 3.54 0.56 -23.41
CA PRO A 69 3.81 -0.22 -22.21
C PRO A 69 2.92 0.25 -21.07
N GLY A 70 2.40 -0.70 -20.30
CA GLY A 70 1.52 -0.43 -19.15
C GLY A 70 1.71 -1.46 -18.05
N MET A 71 0.97 -1.30 -16.95
CA MET A 71 0.95 -2.26 -15.87
C MET A 71 -0.49 -2.50 -15.40
N SER A 72 -0.83 -3.75 -15.10
CA SER A 72 -2.13 -4.15 -14.57
C SER A 72 -2.03 -5.51 -13.90
N VAL A 73 -2.91 -5.76 -12.93
CA VAL A 73 -3.07 -7.05 -12.25
C VAL A 73 -4.33 -7.78 -12.69
N TYR A 74 -4.73 -7.57 -13.96
CA TYR A 74 -5.92 -8.19 -14.52
C TYR A 74 -5.86 -9.72 -14.44
N GLY A 75 -6.85 -10.32 -13.78
CA GLY A 75 -6.97 -11.78 -13.58
C GLY A 75 -8.17 -12.41 -14.28
N GLY A 76 -8.85 -11.69 -15.17
CA GLY A 76 -10.01 -12.21 -15.91
C GLY A 76 -9.63 -12.94 -17.21
N PRO A 77 -10.62 -13.39 -17.99
CA PRO A 77 -10.40 -14.03 -19.29
C PRO A 77 -9.61 -13.13 -20.25
N GLY A 78 -8.76 -13.70 -21.10
CA GLY A 78 -7.98 -12.92 -22.08
C GLY A 78 -8.86 -11.97 -22.89
N LEU A 79 -8.44 -10.70 -23.00
CA LEU A 79 -9.14 -9.69 -23.79
C LEU A 79 -9.27 -10.18 -25.24
N GLN A 80 -10.49 -10.21 -25.77
CA GLN A 80 -10.73 -10.61 -27.15
C GLN A 80 -10.11 -9.57 -28.09
N VAL A 81 -9.44 -10.05 -29.14
CA VAL A 81 -8.61 -9.28 -30.08
C VAL A 81 -9.37 -8.16 -30.81
N ASN A 82 -10.71 -8.14 -30.73
CA ASN A 82 -11.60 -7.25 -31.45
C ASN A 82 -12.34 -6.24 -30.56
N CYS A 83 -12.13 -6.26 -29.24
CA CYS A 83 -12.74 -5.27 -28.35
C CYS A 83 -11.86 -4.03 -28.26
N ILE A 84 -11.93 -3.20 -29.29
CA ILE A 84 -11.48 -1.80 -29.27
C ILE A 84 -12.76 -0.96 -29.45
N PRO A 85 -13.15 -0.09 -28.51
CA PRO A 85 -14.13 0.96 -28.78
C PRO A 85 -13.64 1.92 -29.88
#